data_AF-A0AAU3JVI1-F1
#
_entry.id   AF-A0AAU3JVI1-F1
#
_cell.length_a   1.000
_cell.length_b   1.000
_cell.length_c   1.000
_cell.angle_alpha   90.00
_cell.angle_beta   90.00
_cell.angle_gamma   90.00
#
_symmetry.space_group_name_H-M   'P 1'
#
loop_
_entity.id
_entity.type
_entity.pdbx_description
1 polymer ?
#
loop_
_entity_poly.entity_id
_entity_poly.type
_entity_poly.pdbx_seq_one_letter_code
_entity_poly.pdbx_strand_id
1 'polypeptide(L)' 'MKKNWLVLVLGVLLFFFGVTWTLQGIDVMKGSAMSGVTLWAVVGPIVALVGLVVLGVGIARRRRVGR' A
#
# COMPACT_ATOMS: atom_id res chain seq x y z
N MET A 1 -10.55 19.75 6.31
CA MET A 1 -11.38 18.54 6.41
C MET A 1 -11.25 17.60 5.20
N LYS A 2 -11.50 18.03 3.94
CA LYS A 2 -11.57 17.12 2.77
C LYS A 2 -10.25 16.44 2.33
N LYS A 3 -9.12 17.16 2.40
CA LYS A 3 -7.82 16.68 1.87
C LYS A 3 -7.20 15.50 2.65
N ASN A 4 -7.55 15.33 3.92
CA ASN A 4 -6.98 14.28 4.78
C ASN A 4 -7.62 12.91 4.56
N TRP A 5 -8.83 12.83 3.98
CA TRP A 5 -9.45 11.55 3.63
C TRP A 5 -8.76 10.92 2.41
N LEU A 6 -8.41 11.73 1.40
CA LEU A 6 -7.67 11.25 0.23
C LEU A 6 -6.34 10.59 0.62
N VAL A 7 -5.59 11.18 1.57
CA VAL A 7 -4.31 10.60 2.02
C VAL A 7 -4.53 9.23 2.68
N LEU A 8 -5.59 9.06 3.47
CA LEU A 8 -5.90 7.78 4.07
C LEU A 8 -6.30 6.75 3.01
N VAL A 9 -7.24 7.10 2.13
CA VAL A 9 -7.68 6.20 1.05
C VAL A 9 -6.52 5.78 0.17
N LEU A 10 -5.66 6.74 -0.21
CA LEU A 10 -4.49 6.47 -1.03
C LEU A 10 -3.53 5.50 -0.32
N GLY A 11 -3.25 5.72 0.97
CA GLY A 11 -2.39 4.82 1.73
C GLY A 11 -2.98 3.42 1.89
N VAL A 12 -4.29 3.29 2.09
CA VAL A 12 -5.00 1.99 2.10
C VAL A 12 -4.85 1.29 0.75
N LEU A 13 -5.15 1.99 -0.35
CA LEU A 13 -5.06 1.41 -1.70
C LEU A 13 -3.64 0.96 -2.03
N LEU A 14 -2.63 1.81 -1.76
CA LEU A 14 -1.23 1.46 -1.96
C LEU A 14 -0.83 0.22 -1.15
N PHE A 15 -1.29 0.12 0.10
CA PHE A 15 -1.04 -1.05 0.92
C PHE A 15 -1.61 -2.33 0.30
N PHE A 16 -2.89 -2.32 -0.08
CA PHE A 16 -3.54 -3.49 -0.69
C PHE A 16 -2.95 -3.88 -2.04
N PHE A 17 -2.63 -2.91 -2.89
CA PHE A 17 -1.95 -3.19 -4.16
C PHE A 17 -0.56 -3.77 -3.95
N GLY A 18 0.22 -3.21 -3.02
CA GLY A 18 1.53 -3.73 -2.65
C GLY A 18 1.47 -5.18 -2.19
N VAL A 19 0.55 -5.51 -1.27
CA VAL A 19 0.34 -6.89 -0.79
C VAL A 19 -0.05 -7.82 -1.94
N THR A 20 -0.97 -7.40 -2.81
CA THR A 20 -1.42 -8.21 -3.96
C THR A 20 -0.25 -8.50 -4.91
N TRP A 21 0.58 -7.51 -5.20
CA TRP A 21 1.77 -7.69 -6.04
C TRP A 21 2.82 -8.58 -5.38
N THR A 22 3.02 -8.47 -4.06
CA THR A 22 3.88 -9.41 -3.34
C THR A 22 3.39 -10.84 -3.52
N LEU A 23 2.10 -11.08 -3.24
CA LEU A 23 1.47 -12.40 -3.33
C LEU A 23 1.53 -12.97 -4.75
N GLN A 24 1.38 -12.13 -5.78
CA GLN A 24 1.59 -12.54 -7.17
C GLN A 24 3.06 -12.88 -7.44
N GLY A 25 3.99 -12.03 -7.02
CA GLY A 25 5.42 -12.25 -7.25
C GLY A 25 5.98 -13.51 -6.59
N ILE A 26 5.46 -13.90 -5.41
CA ILE A 26 5.84 -15.16 -4.72
C ILE A 26 5.05 -16.38 -5.20
N ASP A 27 4.32 -16.26 -6.31
CA ASP A 27 3.52 -17.33 -6.94
C ASP A 27 2.38 -17.89 -6.06
N VAL A 28 1.93 -17.13 -5.06
CA VAL A 28 0.75 -17.50 -4.24
C VAL A 28 -0.55 -17.20 -5.01
N MET A 29 -0.60 -16.08 -5.73
CA MET A 29 -1.73 -15.72 -6.59
C MET A 29 -1.37 -15.96 -8.06
N LYS A 30 -1.95 -17.03 -8.63
CA LYS A 30 -1.71 -17.50 -10.01
C LYS A 30 -2.74 -16.96 -11.00
N GLY A 31 -2.41 -17.02 -12.29
CA GLY A 31 -3.31 -16.64 -13.38
C GLY A 31 -3.17 -15.20 -13.89
N SER A 32 -2.10 -14.49 -13.51
CA SER A 32 -1.75 -13.20 -14.11
C SER A 32 -0.34 -13.22 -14.70
N ALA A 33 -0.04 -12.26 -15.57
CA ALA A 33 1.30 -12.06 -16.12
C ALA A 33 2.37 -11.70 -15.05
N MET A 34 1.95 -11.45 -13.81
CA MET A 34 2.79 -11.07 -12.67
C MET A 34 3.10 -12.26 -11.74
N SER A 35 2.44 -13.39 -11.91
CA SER A 35 2.59 -14.57 -11.06
C SER A 35 3.97 -15.21 -11.22
N GLY A 36 4.68 -15.41 -10.11
CA GLY A 36 6.00 -16.07 -10.07
C GLY A 36 7.16 -15.22 -10.60
N VAL A 37 6.98 -13.91 -10.74
CA VAL A 37 8.02 -12.99 -11.20
C VAL A 37 8.63 -12.24 -10.01
N THR A 38 9.94 -12.42 -9.80
CA THR A 38 10.70 -11.81 -8.68
C THR A 38 10.58 -10.29 -8.60
N LEU A 39 10.39 -9.61 -9.73
CA LEU A 39 10.14 -8.17 -9.78
C LEU A 39 8.97 -7.77 -8.87
N TRP A 40 7.83 -8.45 -8.97
CA TRP A 40 6.63 -8.13 -8.17
C TRP A 40 6.77 -8.55 -6.71
N ALA A 41 7.58 -9.59 -6.43
CA ALA A 41 7.91 -10.00 -5.07
C ALA A 41 8.72 -8.92 -4.32
N VAL A 42 9.49 -8.10 -5.04
CA VAL A 42 10.27 -6.98 -4.47
C VAL A 42 9.51 -5.65 -4.51
N VAL A 43 8.81 -5.36 -5.60
CA VAL A 43 8.05 -4.10 -5.75
C VAL A 43 6.84 -4.08 -4.80
N GLY A 44 6.15 -5.21 -4.65
CA GLY A 44 4.97 -5.32 -3.78
C GLY A 44 5.22 -4.86 -2.34
N PRO A 45 6.24 -5.41 -1.62
CA PRO A 45 6.55 -4.99 -0.26
C PRO A 45 6.94 -3.51 -0.16
N ILE A 46 7.69 -2.97 -1.15
CA ILE A 46 8.05 -1.54 -1.18
C ILE A 46 6.78 -0.68 -1.24
N VAL A 47 5.87 -1.00 -2.14
CA VAL A 47 4.61 -0.26 -2.31
C VAL A 47 3.72 -0.41 -1.07
N ALA A 48 3.69 -1.59 -0.46
CA ALA A 48 2.95 -1.82 0.79
C ALA A 48 3.49 -0.94 1.93
N LEU A 49 4.81 -0.87 2.10
CA LEU A 49 5.46 -0.02 3.09
C LEU A 49 5.20 1.47 2.85
N VAL A 50 5.26 1.92 1.59
CA VAL A 50 4.89 3.31 1.23
C VAL A 50 3.44 3.60 1.61
N GLY A 51 2.51 2.68 1.34
CA GLY A 51 1.11 2.79 1.75
C GLY A 51 0.96 2.97 3.27
N LEU A 52 1.68 2.18 4.07
CA LEU A 52 1.69 2.30 5.53
C LEU A 52 2.25 3.65 6.02
N VAL A 53 3.32 4.14 5.41
CA VAL A 53 3.90 5.46 5.74
C VAL A 53 2.89 6.56 5.45
N VAL A 54 2.24 6.53 4.28
CA VAL A 54 1.21 7.50 3.89
C VAL A 54 0.02 7.47 4.86
N LEU A 55 -0.43 6.28 5.25
CA LEU A 55 -1.46 6.08 6.27
C LEU A 55 -1.05 6.68 7.63
N GLY A 56 0.15 6.35 8.10
CA GLY A 56 0.69 6.83 9.37
C GLY A 56 0.77 8.35 9.42
N VAL A 57 1.25 8.99 8.34
CA VAL A 57 1.30 10.45 8.22
C VAL A 57 -0.11 11.06 8.20
N GLY A 58 -1.04 10.45 7.48
CA GLY A 58 -2.44 10.89 7.44
C GLY A 58 -3.11 10.87 8.82
N ILE A 59 -2.88 9.81 9.59
CA ILE A 59 -3.39 9.66 10.97
C ILE A 59 -2.71 10.67 11.91
N ALA A 60 -1.39 10.78 11.86
CA ALA A 60 -0.63 11.71 12.70
C ALA A 60 -1.05 13.18 12.47
N ARG A 61 -1.31 13.57 11.22
CA ARG A 61 -1.84 14.90 10.87
C ARG A 61 -3.24 15.15 11.43
N ARG A 62 -4.12 14.15 11.44
CA ARG A 62 -5.46 14.29 12.07
C ARG A 62 -5.35 14.50 13.58
N ARG A 63 -4.45 13.78 14.25
CA ARG A 63 -4.25 13.89 15.71
C ARG A 63 -3.75 15.27 16.13
N ARG A 64 -2.96 15.97 15.30
CA ARG A 64 -2.47 17.32 15.61
C ARG A 64 -3.51 18.43 15.47
N VAL A 65 -4.55 18.24 14.64
CA VAL A 65 -5.61 19.24 14.44
C VAL A 65 -6.70 19.13 15.52
N GLY A 66 -6.76 18.01 16.23
CA GLY A 66 -7.69 17.80 17.35
C GLY A 66 -7.11 18.12 18.74
N ARG A 67 -5.89 18.63 18.83
CA ARG A 67 -5.30 19.24 20.03
C ARG A 67 -5.26 20.74 19.83
#